data_AF-N9NR35-F1
#
_entry.id   AF-N9NR35-F1
#
_cell.length_a   1.000
_cell.length_b   1.000
_cell.length_c   1.000
_cell.angle_alpha   90.00
_cell.angle_beta   90.00
_cell.angle_gamma   90.00
#
_symmetry.space_group_name_H-M   'P 1'
#
loop_
_entity.id
_entity.type
_entity.pdbx_description
1 polymer ?
#
loop_
_entity_poly.entity_id
_entity_poly.type
_entity_poly.pdbx_seq_one_letter_code
_entity_poly.pdbx_strand_id
1 'polypeptide(L)'
;MPITPLHLGIGCCCKTIGQQRFSMMIFAGTQVLMDIEPLLGLIYGWQYLHLYTHNLMGATLIGSIALLIGKPISEWGVSIISHRKWSIS
;
A
#
# COMPACT_ATOMS: atom_id res chain seq x y z
N MET A 1 -6.07 13.83 -1.74
CA MET A 1 -7.24 13.19 -1.10
C MET A 1 -6.74 11.93 -0.40
N PRO A 2 -7.35 11.54 0.74
CA PRO A 2 -6.64 11.28 1.99
C PRO A 2 -5.52 10.25 1.86
N ILE A 3 -4.43 10.58 2.55
CA ILE A 3 -3.35 9.68 2.90
C ILE A 3 -3.97 8.37 3.42
N THR A 4 -3.45 7.26 2.89
CA THR A 4 -3.46 5.84 3.28
C THR A 4 -4.64 5.30 4.11
N PRO A 5 -4.94 5.78 5.33
CA PRO A 5 -6.07 5.33 6.15
C PRO A 5 -7.40 5.04 5.45
N LEU A 6 -7.91 5.94 4.61
CA LEU A 6 -9.26 5.78 4.04
C LEU A 6 -9.32 4.67 2.98
N HIS A 7 -8.26 4.56 2.19
CA HIS A 7 -8.12 3.50 1.19
C HIS A 7 -7.96 2.12 1.83
N LEU A 8 -7.22 2.02 2.94
CA LEU A 8 -7.06 0.78 3.70
C LEU A 8 -8.38 0.25 4.26
N GLY A 9 -9.30 1.15 4.65
CA GLY A 9 -10.65 0.76 5.07
C GLY A 9 -11.41 0.02 3.96
N ILE A 10 -11.43 0.59 2.75
CA ILE A 10 -12.03 -0.06 1.57
C ILE A 10 -11.29 -1.35 1.21
N GLY A 11 -9.95 -1.32 1.25
CA GLY A 11 -9.12 -2.51 1.02
C GLY A 11 -9.43 -3.66 1.97
N CYS A 12 -9.75 -3.36 3.23
CA CYS A 12 -10.17 -4.36 4.21
C CYS A 12 -11.51 -5.00 3.81
N CYS A 13 -12.50 -4.19 3.41
CA CYS A 13 -13.76 -4.70 2.86
C CYS A 13 -13.54 -5.57 1.61
N CYS A 14 -12.64 -5.16 0.71
CA CYS A 14 -12.27 -5.97 -0.45
C CYS A 14 -11.57 -7.27 -0.05
N LYS A 15 -10.74 -7.26 0.99
CA LYS A 15 -10.04 -8.45 1.51
C LYS A 15 -11.01 -9.46 2.11
N THR A 16 -12.05 -9.02 2.82
CA THR A 16 -13.04 -9.94 3.40
C THR A 16 -13.85 -10.65 2.31
N ILE A 17 -14.18 -9.96 1.22
CA ILE A 17 -14.89 -10.53 0.06
C ILE A 17 -13.96 -11.39 -0.81
N GLY A 18 -12.77 -10.88 -1.12
CA GLY A 18 -11.80 -11.51 -2.03
C GLY A 18 -10.95 -12.61 -1.41
N GLN A 19 -10.90 -12.69 -0.06
CA GLN A 19 -10.13 -13.64 0.73
C GLN A 19 -8.70 -13.85 0.19
N GLN A 20 -8.36 -15.05 -0.28
CA GLN A 20 -7.02 -15.40 -0.75
C GLN A 20 -6.64 -14.71 -2.07
N ARG A 21 -7.61 -14.19 -2.83
CA ARG A 21 -7.38 -13.53 -4.13
C ARG A 21 -6.97 -12.07 -4.01
N PHE A 22 -7.10 -11.48 -2.81
CA PHE A 22 -6.74 -10.09 -2.57
C PHE A 22 -5.59 -10.01 -1.58
N SER A 23 -4.46 -9.42 -1.98
CA SER A 23 -3.33 -9.22 -1.08
C SER A 23 -3.42 -7.85 -0.42
N MET A 24 -3.67 -7.84 0.89
CA MET A 24 -3.70 -6.59 1.66
C MET A 24 -2.32 -5.93 1.70
N MET A 25 -1.24 -6.72 1.67
CA MET A 25 0.12 -6.19 1.68
C MET A 25 0.45 -5.44 0.39
N ILE A 26 0.09 -6.02 -0.77
CA ILE A 26 0.28 -5.37 -2.07
C ILE A 26 -0.58 -4.12 -2.14
N PHE A 27 -1.87 -4.21 -1.78
CA PHE A 27 -2.77 -3.07 -1.80
C PHE A 27 -2.30 -1.93 -0.89
N ALA A 28 -1.96 -2.22 0.37
CA ALA A 28 -1.44 -1.23 1.30
C ALA A 28 -0.12 -0.61 0.80
N GLY A 29 0.78 -1.43 0.27
CA GLY A 29 2.03 -0.98 -0.34
C GLY A 29 1.80 -0.01 -1.50
N THR A 30 0.86 -0.32 -2.41
CA THR A 30 0.48 0.58 -3.50
C THR A 30 -0.01 1.92 -2.98
N GLN A 31 -0.86 1.94 -1.94
CA GLN A 31 -1.34 3.19 -1.34
C GLN A 31 -0.20 4.01 -0.75
N VAL A 32 0.72 3.38 0.00
CA VAL A 32 1.89 4.07 0.57
C VAL A 32 2.75 4.69 -0.54
N LEU A 33 3.02 3.94 -1.62
CA LEU A 33 3.83 4.42 -2.73
C LEU A 33 3.14 5.58 -3.48
N MET A 34 1.83 5.50 -3.69
CA MET A 34 1.08 6.58 -4.35
C MET A 34 1.06 7.86 -3.50
N ASP A 35 1.04 7.73 -2.17
CA ASP A 35 1.02 8.86 -1.23
C ASP A 35 2.36 9.61 -1.11
N ILE A 36 3.46 9.08 -1.66
CA ILE A 36 4.75 9.78 -1.63
C ILE A 36 4.67 11.11 -2.39
N GLU A 37 4.04 11.14 -3.57
CA GLU A 37 3.89 12.38 -4.36
C GLU A 37 3.16 13.49 -3.58
N PRO A 38 1.93 13.28 -3.06
CA PRO A 38 1.25 14.32 -2.31
C PRO A 38 1.97 14.67 -1.01
N LEU A 39 2.64 13.71 -0.35
CA LEU A 39 3.43 14.00 0.85
C LEU A 39 4.58 14.96 0.53
N LEU A 40 5.32 14.71 -0.54
CA LEU A 40 6.38 15.62 -1.00
C LEU A 40 5.79 16.97 -1.42
N GLY A 41 4.65 16.98 -2.12
CA GLY A 41 3.96 18.20 -2.48
C GLY A 41 3.53 19.06 -1.28
N LEU A 42 3.13 18.42 -0.17
CA LEU A 42 2.83 19.12 1.09
C LEU A 42 4.10 19.68 1.74
N ILE A 43 5.19 18.91 1.76
CA ILE A 43 6.49 19.33 2.34
C ILE A 43 7.08 20.51 1.55
N TYR A 44 7.00 20.48 0.22
CA TYR A 44 7.58 21.50 -0.66
C TYR A 44 6.60 22.62 -1.06
N GLY A 45 5.35 22.58 -0.60
CA GLY A 45 4.35 23.61 -0.88
C GLY A 45 3.92 23.70 -2.35
N TRP A 46 3.81 22.57 -3.04
CA TRP A 46 3.34 22.55 -4.43
C TRP A 46 1.88 23.00 -4.54
N GLN A 47 1.56 23.70 -5.63
CA GLN A 47 0.17 24.11 -5.91
C GLN A 47 -0.75 22.91 -6.20
N TYR A 48 -0.18 21.80 -6.66
CA TYR A 48 -0.90 20.59 -7.03
C TYR A 48 -0.20 19.36 -6.44
N LEU A 49 -0.97 18.45 -5.84
CA LEU A 49 -0.43 17.35 -5.02
C LEU A 49 -0.54 15.95 -5.66
N HIS A 50 -1.23 15.81 -6.80
CA HIS A 50 -1.69 14.50 -7.31
C HIS A 50 -1.65 14.39 -8.84
N LEU A 51 -0.58 14.85 -9.49
CA LEU A 51 -0.53 14.90 -10.95
C LEU A 51 -0.06 13.58 -11.56
N TYR A 52 1.02 13.01 -11.01
CA TYR A 52 1.79 11.96 -11.66
C TYR A 52 1.41 10.57 -11.17
N THR A 53 1.22 10.37 -9.87
CA THR A 53 0.93 9.05 -9.30
C THR A 53 -0.56 8.74 -9.30
N HIS A 54 -1.41 9.77 -9.30
CA HIS A 54 -2.87 9.66 -9.22
C HIS A 54 -3.59 9.76 -10.58
N ASN A 55 -2.88 9.49 -11.68
CA ASN A 55 -3.48 9.23 -12.98
C ASN A 55 -3.45 7.72 -13.28
N LEU A 56 -4.23 7.27 -14.27
CA LEU A 56 -4.35 5.84 -14.58
C LEU A 56 -3.00 5.18 -14.90
N MET A 57 -2.12 5.87 -15.63
CA MET A 57 -0.82 5.36 -16.03
C MET A 57 0.13 5.23 -14.82
N GLY A 58 0.24 6.27 -14.00
CA GLY A 58 1.05 6.28 -12.78
C GLY A 58 0.57 5.26 -11.75
N ALA A 59 -0.75 5.20 -11.52
CA ALA A 59 -1.35 4.23 -10.60
C ALA A 59 -1.10 2.78 -11.06
N THR A 60 -1.21 2.51 -12.36
CA THR A 60 -0.95 1.17 -12.92
C THR A 60 0.53 0.80 -12.79
N LEU A 61 1.44 1.74 -13.03
CA LEU A 61 2.88 1.53 -12.89
C LEU A 61 3.26 1.26 -11.43
N ILE A 62 2.80 2.09 -10.50
CA ILE A 62 3.05 1.91 -9.06
C ILE A 62 2.42 0.60 -8.56
N GLY A 63 1.21 0.27 -8.99
CA GLY A 63 0.56 -1.00 -8.66
C GLY A 63 1.35 -2.21 -9.16
N SER A 64 1.93 -2.12 -10.36
CA SER A 64 2.78 -3.17 -10.93
C SER A 64 4.09 -3.33 -10.14
N ILE A 65 4.73 -2.22 -9.76
CA ILE A 65 5.92 -2.24 -8.90
C ILE A 65 5.59 -2.86 -7.53
N ALA A 66 4.49 -2.43 -6.91
CA ALA A 66 4.02 -2.96 -5.62
C ALA A 66 3.72 -4.46 -5.69
N LEU A 67 3.20 -4.95 -6.81
CA LEU A 67 2.95 -6.37 -7.03
C LEU A 67 4.25 -7.18 -7.06
N LEU A 68 5.28 -6.67 -7.76
CA LEU A 68 6.59 -7.33 -7.86
C LEU A 68 7.31 -7.40 -6.51
N ILE A 69 7.30 -6.30 -5.74
CA ILE A 69 7.98 -6.24 -4.44
C ILE A 69 7.13 -6.80 -3.29
N GLY A 70 5.81 -6.89 -3.46
CA GLY A 70 4.91 -7.24 -2.37
C GLY A 70 5.09 -8.66 -1.85
N LYS A 71 5.41 -9.62 -2.72
CA LYS A 71 5.68 -11.02 -2.32
C LYS A 71 6.94 -11.15 -1.44
N PRO A 72 8.14 -10.70 -1.86
CA PRO A 72 9.33 -10.81 -1.02
C PRO A 72 9.21 -10.01 0.28
N ILE A 73 8.56 -8.84 0.27
CA ILE A 73 8.34 -8.07 1.49
C ILE A 73 7.38 -8.81 2.44
N SER A 74 6.33 -9.44 1.91
CA SER A 74 5.40 -10.25 2.73
C SER A 74 6.12 -11.44 3.38
N GLU A 75 6.91 -12.18 2.60
CA GLU A 75 7.69 -13.33 3.09
C GLU A 75 8.69 -12.91 4.17
N TRP A 76 9.39 -11.80 3.95
CA TRP A 76 10.31 -11.21 4.93
C TRP A 76 9.60 -10.78 6.21
N GLY A 77 8.46 -10.08 6.10
CA GLY A 77 7.67 -9.65 7.26
C GLY A 77 7.16 -10.83 8.08
N VAL A 78 6.68 -11.89 7.42
CA VAL A 78 6.27 -13.13 8.10
C VAL A 78 7.47 -13.82 8.74
N SER A 79 8.63 -13.87 8.11
CA SER A 79 9.84 -14.44 8.72
C SER A 79 10.19 -13.75 10.04
N ILE A 80 10.18 -12.42 10.09
CA ILE A 80 10.42 -11.65 11.32
C ILE A 80 9.39 -11.98 12.41
N ILE A 81 8.12 -12.05 12.04
CA ILE A 81 7.01 -12.31 12.99
C ILE A 81 7.05 -13.77 13.47
N SER A 82 7.33 -14.72 12.58
CA SER A 82 7.40 -16.16 12.88
C SER A 82 8.53 -16.50 13.85
N HIS A 83 9.60 -15.69 13.89
CA HIS A 83 10.66 -15.85 14.90
C HIS A 83 10.26 -15.31 16.29
N ARG A 84 9.19 -14.51 16.41
CA ARG A 84 8.54 -14.27 17.70
C ARG A 84 7.59 -15.42 18.00
N LYS A 85 7.93 -16.28 18.95
CA LYS A 85 6.92 -17.11 19.65
C LYS A 85 5.92 -16.14 20.31
N TRP A 86 4.77 -15.93 19.68
CA TRP A 86 3.66 -15.23 20.31
C TRP A 86 3.11 -16.13 21.41
N SER A 87 3.52 -15.90 22.65
CA SER A 87 2.82 -16.41 23.84
C SER A 87 1.60 -15.51 24.04
N ILE A 88 0.46 -15.91 23.49
CA ILE A 88 -0.81 -15.35 23.91
C ILE A 88 -1.14 -16.05 25.22
N SER A 89 -1.05 -15.30 26.32
CA SER A 89 -1.51 -15.75 27.64
C SER A 89 -3.04 -15.73 27.72
#